data_AF-A0A956IY52-F1
#
_entry.id   AF-A0A956IY52-F1
#
_cell.length_a   1.000
_cell.length_b   1.000
_cell.length_c   1.000
_cell.angle_alpha   90.00
_cell.angle_beta   90.00
_cell.angle_gamma   90.00
#
_symmetry.space_group_name_H-M   'P 1'
#
loop_
_entity.id
_entity.type
_entity.pdbx_description
1 polymer ?
#
loop_
_entity_poly.entity_id
_entity_poly.type
_entity_poly.pdbx_seq_one_letter_code
_entity_poly.pdbx_strand_id
1 'polypeptide(L)'
;LGVVFVASRSFAELADGFVVGIWPFYALAVAAVFVLRRRRPELERPYRVVGYPVVPLLFLVASIYLLGSYAVTTPWTFAVNVAVIAAGAPIYALWLRRQG
;
A
#
# COMPACT_ATOMS: atom_id res chain seq x y z
N LEU A 1 -19.13 20.80 1.78
CA LEU A 1 -19.05 19.37 1.43
C LEU A 1 -18.26 18.55 2.45
N GLY A 2 -17.02 18.93 2.80
CA GLY A 2 -16.23 18.20 3.82
C GLY A 2 -16.88 18.10 5.21
N VAL A 3 -17.53 19.16 5.68
CA VAL A 3 -18.23 19.18 6.99
C VAL A 3 -19.44 18.23 7.01
N VAL A 4 -20.16 18.08 5.89
CA VAL A 4 -21.32 17.18 5.78
C VAL A 4 -20.89 15.71 5.70
N PHE A 5 -19.74 15.43 5.08
CA PHE A 5 -19.16 14.09 5.02
C PHE A 5 -18.67 13.59 6.39
N VAL A 6 -18.05 14.47 7.18
CA VAL A 6 -17.60 14.17 8.55
C VAL A 6 -18.78 14.00 9.50
N ALA A 7 -19.89 14.71 9.27
CA ALA A 7 -21.09 14.61 10.10
C ALA A 7 -21.98 13.39 9.80
N SER A 8 -21.83 12.76 8.62
CA SER A 8 -22.70 11.66 8.15
C SER A 8 -22.08 10.26 8.21
N ARG A 9 -20.74 10.16 8.26
CA ARG A 9 -20.04 8.88 8.47
C ARG A 9 -19.39 8.85 9.85
N SER A 10 -19.43 7.69 10.52
CA SER A 10 -18.67 7.52 11.77
C SER A 10 -17.17 7.68 11.49
N PHE A 11 -16.41 8.21 12.46
CA PHE A 11 -14.95 8.31 12.37
C PHE A 11 -14.29 6.98 11.97
N ALA A 12 -14.87 5.86 12.40
CA ALA A 12 -14.42 4.52 12.06
C ALA A 12 -14.47 4.25 10.54
N GLU A 13 -15.50 4.69 9.83
CA GLU A 13 -15.61 4.47 8.38
C GLU A 13 -14.58 5.27 7.58
N LEU A 14 -14.26 6.49 8.03
CA LEU A 14 -13.24 7.33 7.41
C LEU A 14 -11.84 6.74 7.64
N ALA A 15 -11.57 6.29 8.86
CA ALA A 15 -10.32 5.61 9.20
C ALA A 15 -10.15 4.31 8.41
N ASP A 16 -11.20 3.49 8.31
CA ASP A 16 -11.18 2.24 7.52
C ASP A 16 -10.89 2.51 6.05
N GLY A 17 -11.55 3.51 5.44
CA GLY A 17 -11.31 3.87 4.05
C GLY A 17 -9.86 4.31 3.78
N PHE A 18 -9.27 5.09 4.69
CA PHE A 18 -7.87 5.52 4.59
C PHE A 18 -6.89 4.34 4.73
N VAL A 19 -7.11 3.49 5.73
CA VAL A 19 -6.26 2.32 6.00
C VAL A 19 -6.25 1.40 4.78
N VAL A 20 -7.41 1.11 4.18
CA VAL A 20 -7.51 0.29 2.95
C VAL A 20 -6.70 0.87 1.79
N GLY A 21 -6.67 2.19 1.65
CA GLY A 21 -5.93 2.86 0.57
C GLY A 21 -4.41 2.81 0.75
N ILE A 22 -3.90 3.03 1.97
CA ILE A 22 -2.46 3.12 2.23
C ILE A 22 -1.79 1.76 2.46
N TRP A 23 -2.54 0.77 2.96
CA TRP A 23 -1.98 -0.54 3.35
C TRP A 23 -1.25 -1.29 2.23
N PRO A 24 -1.76 -1.33 0.98
CA PRO A 24 -1.03 -1.95 -0.13
C PRO A 24 0.37 -1.34 -0.34
N PHE A 25 0.51 -0.03 -0.16
CA PHE A 25 1.80 0.65 -0.30
C PHE A 25 2.78 0.28 0.81
N TYR A 26 2.31 0.08 2.04
CA TYR A 26 3.16 -0.42 3.12
C TYR A 26 3.62 -1.86 2.87
N ALA A 27 2.74 -2.73 2.37
CA ALA A 27 3.12 -4.08 1.97
C ALA A 27 4.19 -4.06 0.85
N LEU A 28 4.01 -3.20 -0.16
CA LEU A 28 4.99 -3.02 -1.23
C LEU A 28 6.33 -2.46 -0.72
N ALA A 29 6.31 -1.51 0.21
CA ALA A 29 7.52 -0.97 0.81
C ALA A 29 8.32 -2.05 1.56
N VAL A 30 7.64 -2.92 2.32
CA VAL A 30 8.29 -4.07 2.98
C VAL A 30 8.79 -5.09 1.97
N ALA A 31 8.01 -5.38 0.91
CA ALA A 31 8.48 -6.24 -0.19
C ALA A 31 9.71 -5.66 -0.89
N ALA A 32 9.77 -4.33 -1.06
CA ALA A 32 10.89 -3.63 -1.65
C ALA A 32 12.17 -3.82 -0.83
N VAL A 33 12.09 -4.01 0.50
CA VAL A 33 13.27 -4.36 1.31
C VAL A 33 13.88 -5.69 0.85
N PHE A 34 13.07 -6.72 0.56
CA PHE A 34 13.60 -7.99 0.03
C PHE A 34 14.20 -7.82 -1.36
N VAL A 35 13.54 -7.06 -2.23
CA VAL A 35 14.03 -6.80 -3.59
C VAL A 35 15.34 -6.02 -3.56
N LEU A 36 15.41 -4.94 -2.77
CA LEU A 36 16.61 -4.12 -2.63
C LEU A 36 17.76 -4.91 -2.03
N ARG A 37 17.48 -5.82 -1.09
CA ARG A 37 18.50 -6.70 -0.52
C ARG A 37 19.13 -7.65 -1.54
N ARG A 38 18.37 -8.07 -2.56
CA ARG A 38 18.87 -8.90 -3.67
C ARG A 38 19.53 -8.06 -4.78
N ARG A 39 19.00 -6.88 -5.09
CA ARG A 39 19.50 -6.03 -6.18
C ARG A 39 20.76 -5.24 -5.82
N ARG A 40 20.90 -4.84 -4.56
CA ARG A 40 22.04 -4.04 -4.06
C ARG A 40 22.58 -4.62 -2.74
N PRO A 41 23.22 -5.80 -2.79
CA PRO A 41 23.84 -6.41 -1.61
C PRO A 41 24.99 -5.57 -1.02
N GLU A 42 25.70 -4.80 -1.84
CA GLU A 42 26.92 -4.04 -1.53
C GLU A 42 26.71 -2.76 -0.70
N LEU A 43 25.47 -2.28 -0.58
CA LEU A 43 25.18 -1.09 0.20
C LEU A 43 25.45 -1.32 1.69
N GLU A 44 26.16 -0.39 2.34
CA GLU A 44 26.27 -0.36 3.80
C GLU A 44 24.87 -0.21 4.41
N ARG A 45 24.57 -1.03 5.42
CA ARG A 45 23.27 -1.08 6.10
C ARG A 45 23.44 -0.71 7.57
N PRO A 46 23.43 0.60 7.92
CA PRO A 46 23.51 1.06 9.30
C PRO A 46 22.38 0.51 10.18
N TYR A 47 21.19 0.29 9.60
CA TYR A 47 20.05 -0.31 10.27
C TYR A 47 19.59 -1.59 9.58
N ARG A 48 19.33 -2.64 10.38
CA ARG A 48 18.75 -3.90 9.94
C ARG A 48 17.50 -4.17 10.75
N VAL A 49 16.42 -4.54 10.07
CA VAL A 49 15.19 -4.99 10.73
C VAL A 49 15.51 -6.17 11.65
N VAL A 50 15.18 -6.04 12.92
CA VAL A 50 15.31 -7.10 13.93
C VAL A 50 14.46 -8.29 13.52
N GLY A 51 15.02 -9.50 13.57
CA GLY A 51 14.31 -10.72 13.18
C GLY A 51 14.10 -10.86 11.67
N TYR A 52 14.87 -10.16 10.83
CA TYR A 52 14.90 -10.41 9.39
C TYR A 52 15.41 -11.83 9.08
N PRO A 53 14.75 -12.61 8.20
CA PRO A 53 13.62 -12.25 7.34
C PRO A 53 12.22 -12.52 7.92
N VAL A 54 12.13 -13.17 9.09
CA VAL A 54 10.86 -13.67 9.66
C VAL A 54 9.87 -12.56 9.96
N VAL A 55 10.29 -11.50 10.65
CA VAL A 55 9.41 -10.38 11.03
C VAL A 55 8.80 -9.69 9.79
N PRO A 56 9.58 -9.26 8.78
CA PRO A 56 9.01 -8.70 7.57
C PRO A 56 8.13 -9.69 6.77
N LEU A 57 8.44 -10.99 6.80
CA LEU A 57 7.62 -12.00 6.14
C LEU A 57 6.25 -12.16 6.82
N LEU A 58 6.21 -12.19 8.15
CA LEU A 58 4.97 -12.20 8.92
C LEU A 58 4.12 -10.96 8.63
N PHE A 59 4.74 -9.78 8.54
CA PHE A 59 4.03 -8.56 8.16
C PHE A 59 3.42 -8.66 6.75
N LEU A 60 4.16 -9.21 5.78
CA LEU A 60 3.65 -9.43 4.42
C LEU A 60 2.45 -10.39 4.42
N VAL A 61 2.54 -11.51 5.15
CA VAL A 61 1.44 -12.48 5.26
C VAL A 61 0.20 -11.84 5.90
N ALA A 62 0.39 -11.13 7.01
CA ALA A 62 -0.70 -10.40 7.68
C ALA A 62 -1.31 -9.33 6.76
N SER A 63 -0.49 -8.64 5.99
CA SER A 63 -0.95 -7.62 5.03
C SER A 63 -1.77 -8.25 3.90
N ILE A 64 -1.34 -9.39 3.35
CA ILE A 64 -2.10 -10.11 2.33
C ILE A 64 -3.44 -10.59 2.90
N TYR A 65 -3.45 -11.14 4.11
CA TYR A 65 -4.66 -11.56 4.78
C TYR A 65 -5.65 -10.41 4.99
N LEU A 66 -5.16 -9.26 5.46
CA LEU A 66 -5.97 -8.08 5.71
C LEU A 66 -6.51 -7.50 4.41
N LEU A 67 -5.69 -7.37 3.36
CA LEU A 67 -6.14 -6.94 2.03
C LEU A 67 -7.15 -7.91 1.40
N GLY A 68 -6.93 -9.21 1.54
CA GLY A 68 -7.87 -10.24 1.11
C GLY A 68 -9.21 -10.14 1.85
N SER A 69 -9.16 -9.89 3.16
CA SER A 69 -10.35 -9.66 3.98
C SER A 69 -11.11 -8.42 3.50
N TYR A 70 -10.40 -7.30 3.24
CA TYR A 70 -11.02 -6.08 2.72
C TYR A 70 -11.63 -6.24 1.33
N ALA A 71 -10.98 -7.01 0.45
CA ALA A 71 -11.52 -7.32 -0.87
C ALA A 71 -12.87 -8.04 -0.80
N VAL A 72 -13.11 -8.84 0.26
CA VAL A 72 -14.38 -9.55 0.49
C VAL A 72 -15.40 -8.68 1.22
N THR A 73 -15.00 -7.92 2.24
CA THR A 73 -15.93 -7.13 3.05
C THR A 73 -16.40 -5.85 2.37
N THR A 74 -15.53 -5.19 1.60
CA THR A 74 -15.82 -3.92 0.93
C THR A 74 -15.32 -3.91 -0.53
N PRO A 75 -15.85 -4.82 -1.37
CA PRO A 75 -15.32 -5.06 -2.71
C PRO A 75 -15.34 -3.82 -3.61
N TRP A 76 -16.37 -2.98 -3.49
CA TRP A 76 -16.48 -1.74 -4.28
C TRP A 76 -15.39 -0.73 -3.91
N THR A 77 -15.20 -0.46 -2.62
CA THR A 77 -14.18 0.49 -2.13
C THR A 77 -12.77 -0.02 -2.46
N PHE A 78 -12.53 -1.32 -2.32
CA PHE A 78 -11.26 -1.94 -2.71
C PHE A 78 -11.01 -1.79 -4.22
N ALA A 79 -12.00 -2.09 -5.07
CA ALA A 79 -11.88 -1.97 -6.52
C ALA A 79 -11.60 -0.53 -6.97
N VAL A 80 -12.28 0.46 -6.39
CA VAL A 80 -12.04 1.88 -6.68
C VAL A 80 -10.61 2.27 -6.28
N ASN A 81 -10.15 1.87 -5.09
CA ASN A 81 -8.77 2.15 -4.66
C ASN A 81 -7.74 1.54 -5.62
N VAL A 82 -7.90 0.27 -6.00
CA VAL A 82 -7.01 -0.39 -6.97
C VAL A 82 -7.06 0.31 -8.33
N ALA A 83 -8.24 0.70 -8.81
CA ALA A 83 -8.39 1.43 -10.07
C ALA A 83 -7.69 2.80 -10.04
N VAL A 84 -7.81 3.55 -8.93
CA VAL A 84 -7.12 4.83 -8.74
C VAL A 84 -5.60 4.65 -8.73
N ILE A 85 -5.09 3.64 -8.02
CA ILE A 85 -3.66 3.31 -7.99
C ILE A 85 -3.17 2.93 -9.39
N ALA A 86 -3.93 2.07 -10.09
CA ALA A 86 -3.61 1.63 -11.44
C ALA A 86 -3.64 2.79 -12.45
N ALA A 87 -4.56 3.75 -12.30
CA ALA A 87 -4.62 4.96 -13.12
C ALA A 87 -3.42 5.91 -12.92
N GLY A 88 -2.72 5.82 -11.79
CA GLY A 88 -1.45 6.51 -11.58
C GLY A 88 -0.35 6.07 -12.57
N ALA A 89 -0.32 4.79 -12.95
CA ALA A 89 0.67 4.24 -13.87
C ALA A 89 0.60 4.81 -15.31
N PRO A 90 -0.57 4.85 -16.00
CA PRO A 90 -0.67 5.45 -17.32
C PRO A 90 -0.46 6.96 -17.29
N ILE A 91 -0.90 7.66 -16.23
CA ILE A 91 -0.62 9.11 -16.07
C ILE A 91 0.89 9.35 -15.98
N TYR A 92 1.58 8.58 -15.14
CA TYR A 92 3.04 8.67 -15.03
C TYR A 92 3.73 8.34 -16.35
N ALA A 93 3.31 7.29 -17.06
CA ALA A 93 3.87 6.93 -18.35
C ALA A 93 3.66 8.00 -19.43
N LEU A 94 2.46 8.60 -19.50
CA LEU A 94 2.17 9.71 -20.40
C LEU A 94 3.01 10.95 -20.08
N TRP A 95 3.24 11.23 -18.80
CA TRP A 95 4.04 12.36 -18.36
C TRP A 95 5.54 12.15 -18.63
N LEU A 96 6.03 10.91 -18.51
CA LEU A 96 7.40 10.55 -18.86
C LEU A 96 7.66 10.61 -20.37
N ARG A 97 6.67 10.22 -21.20
CA ARG A 97 6.72 10.36 -22.67
C ARG A 97 6.72 11.80 -23.16
N ARG A 98 6.32 12.77 -22.33
CA ARG A 98 6.36 14.21 -22.65
C ARG A 98 7.66 14.89 -22.24
N GLN A 99 8.52 14.22 -21.48
CA GLN A 99 9.80 14.74 -20.98
C GLN A 99 11.02 14.24 -21.77
N GLY A 100 10.80 13.43 -22.81
CA GLY A 100 11.82 13.06 -23.80
C GLY A 100 11.49 13.70 -25.15
#